data_AF-A0A3C1EFA8-F1
#
_entry.id   AF-A0A3C1EFA8-F1
#
_cell.length_a   1.000
_cell.length_b   1.000
_cell.length_c   1.000
_cell.angle_alpha   90.00
_cell.angle_beta   90.00
_cell.angle_gamma   90.00
#
_symmetry.space_group_name_H-M   'P 1'
#
loop_
_entity.id
_entity.type
_entity.pdbx_description
1 polymer ?
#
loop_
_entity_poly.entity_id
_entity_poly.type
_entity_poly.pdbx_seq_one_letter_code
_entity_poly.pdbx_strand_id
1 'polypeptide(L)'
;MIRLHPDPFFRRALRAVAPLAASLCTAAVALAAEEGGGHQGGGVPWGEVLKQAINFAVLAGVLVYFLRKPLSSFLAERSELLRKAIDDAAKARAEAAGKLSSIESRTAKLADEISRMNAKMDAEAGAESRRLQETAAVEISRIRAQAEFTGEQEVKKAREELRREASLLAARAAEELVRKTLSPDDQERLVRENLEKIEEILQ
;
A
#
# COMPACT_ATOMS: atom_id res chain seq x y z
N MET A 1 30.40 -6.05 19.47
CA MET A 1 31.71 -6.28 20.14
C MET A 1 31.96 -5.12 21.12
N ILE A 2 31.35 -5.15 22.31
CA ILE A 2 31.45 -4.05 23.28
C ILE A 2 32.63 -4.35 24.20
N ARG A 3 33.75 -3.65 23.97
CA ARG A 3 34.98 -3.78 24.76
C ARG A 3 34.68 -3.41 26.22
N LEU A 4 34.78 -4.37 27.13
CA LEU A 4 34.94 -4.11 28.55
C LEU A 4 36.19 -3.24 28.73
N HIS A 5 36.02 -1.96 29.03
CA HIS A 5 37.12 -1.13 29.47
C HIS A 5 37.10 -1.15 31.00
N PRO A 6 37.97 -1.94 31.67
CA PRO A 6 38.17 -1.73 33.10
C PRO A 6 38.69 -0.31 33.31
N ASP A 7 38.15 0.41 34.29
CA ASP A 7 38.50 1.81 34.55
C ASP A 7 40.02 2.02 34.53
N PRO A 8 40.51 3.13 33.92
CA PRO A 8 41.95 3.39 33.84
C PRO A 8 42.59 3.47 35.22
N PHE A 9 41.81 3.85 36.24
CA PHE A 9 42.23 3.87 37.64
C PHE A 9 42.38 2.47 38.24
N PHE A 10 41.53 1.49 37.92
CA PHE A 10 41.69 0.12 38.39
C PHE A 10 42.94 -0.54 37.81
N ARG A 11 43.20 -0.35 36.51
CA ARG A 11 44.44 -0.83 35.88
C ARG A 11 45.69 -0.14 36.44
N ARG A 12 45.62 1.16 36.73
CA ARG A 12 46.75 1.92 37.32
C ARG A 12 46.98 1.57 38.78
N ALA A 13 45.92 1.43 39.57
CA ALA A 13 46.00 1.02 40.98
C ALA A 13 46.46 -0.43 41.12
N LEU A 14 45.93 -1.36 40.30
CA LEU A 14 46.39 -2.75 40.28
C LEU A 14 47.85 -2.85 39.83
N ARG A 15 48.28 -2.06 38.84
CA ARG A 15 49.68 -2.01 38.40
C ARG A 15 50.62 -1.33 39.40
N ALA A 16 50.12 -0.43 40.26
CA ALA A 16 50.92 0.24 41.29
C ALA A 16 50.99 -0.58 42.59
N VAL A 17 49.90 -1.26 42.96
CA VAL A 17 49.81 -2.06 44.19
C VAL A 17 50.36 -3.48 43.98
N ALA A 18 50.24 -4.07 42.80
CA ALA A 18 50.80 -5.41 42.52
C ALA A 18 52.31 -5.52 42.74
N PRO A 19 53.19 -4.61 42.27
CA PRO A 19 54.62 -4.69 42.56
C PRO A 19 54.92 -4.38 44.03
N LEU A 20 54.14 -3.50 44.68
CA LEU A 20 54.32 -3.18 46.11
C LEU A 20 53.93 -4.36 47.01
N ALA A 21 52.81 -5.03 46.70
CA ALA A 21 52.35 -6.23 47.38
C ALA A 21 53.25 -7.44 47.07
N ALA A 22 53.73 -7.58 45.83
CA ALA A 22 54.70 -8.61 45.48
C ALA A 22 56.04 -8.39 46.19
N SER A 23 56.51 -7.15 46.28
CA SER A 23 57.72 -6.75 47.02
C SER A 23 57.56 -6.96 48.53
N LEU A 24 56.38 -6.70 49.09
CA LEU A 24 56.08 -6.95 50.49
C LEU A 24 56.00 -8.45 50.78
N CYS A 25 55.43 -9.24 49.85
CA CYS A 25 55.41 -10.70 49.92
C CYS A 25 56.80 -11.32 49.80
N THR A 26 57.67 -10.85 48.88
CA THR A 26 59.05 -11.34 48.78
C THR A 26 59.89 -10.93 49.98
N ALA A 27 59.72 -9.72 50.52
CA ALA A 27 60.37 -9.31 51.77
C ALA A 27 59.88 -10.12 52.97
N ALA A 28 58.59 -10.45 53.03
CA ALA A 28 58.02 -11.33 54.06
C ALA A 28 58.57 -12.76 53.98
N VAL A 29 58.72 -13.31 52.77
CA VAL A 29 59.32 -14.64 52.56
C VAL A 29 60.83 -14.62 52.87
N ALA A 30 61.54 -13.54 52.57
CA ALA A 30 62.96 -13.39 52.91
C ALA A 30 63.19 -13.27 54.43
N LEU A 31 62.38 -12.49 55.15
CA LEU A 31 62.44 -12.45 56.63
C LEU A 31 62.07 -13.81 57.25
N ALA A 32 61.13 -14.55 56.67
CA ALA A 32 60.80 -15.90 57.10
C ALA A 32 61.90 -16.94 56.78
N ALA A 33 62.77 -16.65 55.81
CA ALA A 33 63.88 -17.52 55.43
C ALA A 33 65.15 -17.29 56.28
N GLU A 34 65.32 -16.10 56.89
CA GLU A 34 66.47 -15.80 57.76
C GLU A 34 66.26 -16.15 59.26
N GLU A 35 65.03 -16.43 59.72
CA GLU A 35 64.76 -17.04 61.05
C GLU A 35 64.84 -18.59 61.02
N GLY A 36 65.72 -19.15 60.19
CA GLY A 36 66.13 -20.56 60.21
C GLY A 36 67.16 -20.85 61.30
N GLY A 37 66.86 -20.54 62.56
CA GLY A 37 67.84 -20.53 63.66
C GLY A 37 67.33 -21.11 64.98
N GLY A 38 67.00 -22.41 64.98
CA GLY A 38 67.02 -23.27 66.16
C GLY A 38 65.80 -23.22 67.09
N HIS A 39 64.95 -24.24 67.01
CA HIS A 39 64.25 -24.79 68.17
C HIS A 39 64.27 -26.33 68.10
N GLN A 40 65.08 -26.94 68.96
CA GLN A 40 64.85 -28.30 69.43
C GLN A 40 63.60 -28.25 70.34
N GLY A 41 62.53 -28.93 69.96
CA GLY A 41 61.33 -29.07 70.79
C GLY A 41 60.08 -29.31 69.96
N GLY A 42 59.47 -30.49 70.06
CA GLY A 42 58.22 -30.82 69.40
C GLY A 42 57.06 -29.99 69.94
N GLY A 43 56.70 -28.93 69.21
CA GLY A 43 55.55 -28.08 69.49
C GLY A 43 55.38 -27.04 68.38
N VAL A 44 54.14 -26.69 68.05
CA VAL A 44 53.85 -25.65 67.05
C VAL A 44 54.42 -24.31 67.54
N PRO A 45 55.27 -23.61 66.76
CA PRO A 45 55.83 -22.32 67.15
C PRO A 45 54.77 -21.23 66.99
N TRP A 46 53.88 -21.11 67.98
CA TRP A 46 52.76 -20.17 68.00
C TRP A 46 53.16 -18.70 67.82
N GLY A 47 54.40 -18.33 68.19
CA GLY A 47 54.94 -16.98 67.98
C GLY A 47 55.18 -16.63 66.51
N GLU A 48 55.77 -17.55 65.73
CA GLU A 48 56.01 -17.35 64.29
C GLU A 48 54.71 -17.32 63.49
N VAL A 49 53.79 -18.21 63.85
CA VAL A 49 52.43 -18.24 63.28
C VAL A 49 51.71 -16.90 63.53
N LEU A 50 51.87 -16.30 64.71
CA LEU A 50 51.25 -15.01 65.04
C LEU A 50 51.86 -13.86 64.21
N LYS A 51 53.19 -13.80 64.04
CA LYS A 51 53.84 -12.80 63.17
C LYS A 51 53.35 -12.90 61.72
N GLN A 52 53.28 -14.13 61.18
CA GLN A 52 52.79 -14.37 59.82
C GLN A 52 51.30 -14.02 59.67
N ALA A 53 50.48 -14.33 60.68
CA ALA A 53 49.06 -13.97 60.70
C ALA A 53 48.84 -12.45 60.71
N ILE A 54 49.63 -11.70 61.50
CA ILE A 54 49.58 -10.22 61.52
C ILE A 54 49.97 -9.65 60.15
N ASN A 55 51.04 -10.17 59.53
CA ASN A 55 51.45 -9.74 58.20
C ASN A 55 50.39 -10.00 57.12
N PHE A 56 49.80 -11.21 57.12
CA PHE A 56 48.69 -11.54 56.23
C PHE A 56 47.47 -10.63 56.48
N ALA A 57 47.15 -10.33 57.74
CA ALA A 57 46.04 -9.44 58.09
C ALA A 57 46.28 -8.01 57.57
N VAL A 58 47.50 -7.48 57.65
CA VAL A 58 47.87 -6.17 57.09
C VAL A 58 47.71 -6.17 55.57
N LEU A 59 48.22 -7.20 54.88
CA LEU A 59 48.08 -7.33 53.42
C LEU A 59 46.61 -7.45 53.01
N ALA A 60 45.83 -8.30 53.70
CA ALA A 60 44.40 -8.46 53.45
C ALA A 60 43.62 -7.16 53.70
N GLY A 61 43.97 -6.40 54.74
CA GLY A 61 43.39 -5.10 55.05
C GLY A 61 43.62 -4.07 53.94
N VAL A 62 44.87 -3.94 53.47
CA VAL A 62 45.23 -3.05 52.35
C VAL A 62 44.51 -3.47 51.07
N LEU A 63 44.47 -4.77 50.77
CA LEU A 63 43.80 -5.29 49.58
C LEU A 63 42.30 -5.01 49.61
N VAL A 64 41.63 -5.29 50.73
CA VAL A 64 40.19 -5.02 50.90
C VAL A 64 39.89 -3.53 50.79
N TYR A 65 40.71 -2.67 51.39
CA TYR A 65 40.54 -1.21 51.32
C TYR A 65 40.61 -0.70 49.87
N PHE A 66 41.60 -1.17 49.09
CA PHE A 66 41.78 -0.77 47.68
C PHE A 66 40.78 -1.42 46.72
N LEU A 67 40.37 -2.68 46.93
CA LEU A 67 39.45 -3.40 46.04
C LEU A 67 37.98 -3.07 46.28
N ARG A 68 37.59 -2.62 47.48
CA ARG A 68 36.17 -2.35 47.81
C ARG A 68 35.53 -1.37 46.82
N LYS A 69 36.21 -0.27 46.49
CA LYS A 69 35.69 0.77 45.61
C LYS A 69 35.55 0.32 44.14
N PRO A 70 36.57 -0.22 43.46
CA PRO A 70 36.45 -0.67 42.07
C PRO A 70 35.54 -1.90 41.92
N LEU A 71 35.53 -2.83 42.87
CA LEU A 71 34.67 -4.01 42.81
C LEU A 71 33.18 -3.62 42.92
N SER A 72 32.86 -2.70 43.84
CA SER A 72 31.50 -2.16 43.95
C SER A 72 31.08 -1.38 42.70
N SER A 73 31.98 -0.59 42.11
CA SER A 73 31.71 0.17 40.89
C SER A 73 31.41 -0.75 39.71
N PHE A 74 32.21 -1.80 39.52
CA PHE A 74 32.02 -2.77 38.43
C PHE A 74 30.69 -3.54 38.56
N LEU A 75 30.34 -3.98 39.78
CA LEU A 75 29.07 -4.66 40.00
C LEU A 75 27.86 -3.72 39.84
N ALA A 76 28.00 -2.44 40.24
CA ALA A 76 26.98 -1.44 40.02
C ALA A 76 26.77 -1.15 38.52
N GLU A 77 27.85 -0.96 37.75
CA GLU A 77 27.80 -0.76 36.29
C GLU A 77 27.15 -1.97 35.60
N ARG A 78 27.51 -3.20 35.99
CA ARG A 78 26.88 -4.42 35.44
C ARG A 78 25.40 -4.51 35.75
N SER A 79 25.00 -4.15 36.96
CA SER A 79 23.60 -4.13 37.38
C SER A 79 22.81 -3.07 36.61
N GLU A 80 23.40 -1.89 36.40
CA GLU A 80 22.79 -0.82 35.61
C GLU A 80 22.65 -1.21 34.13
N LEU A 81 23.67 -1.82 33.53
CA LEU A 81 23.61 -2.32 32.16
C LEU A 81 22.53 -3.39 31.99
N LEU A 82 22.42 -4.34 32.93
CA LEU A 82 21.39 -5.36 32.89
C LEU A 82 19.99 -4.76 33.04
N ARG A 83 19.84 -3.80 33.96
CA ARG A 83 18.59 -3.07 34.15
C ARG A 83 18.19 -2.32 32.89
N LYS A 84 19.12 -1.58 32.27
CA LYS A 84 18.91 -0.90 30.98
C LYS A 84 18.51 -1.89 29.88
N ALA A 85 19.20 -3.02 29.77
CA ALA A 85 18.86 -4.04 28.77
C ALA A 85 17.45 -4.62 28.97
N ILE A 86 17.03 -4.85 30.21
CA ILE A 86 15.67 -5.31 30.53
C ILE A 86 14.63 -4.22 30.21
N ASP A 87 14.89 -2.97 30.61
CA ASP A 87 13.99 -1.85 30.35
C ASP A 87 13.85 -1.59 28.84
N ASP A 88 14.94 -1.66 28.09
CA ASP A 88 14.95 -1.49 26.63
C ASP A 88 14.23 -2.66 25.93
N ALA A 89 14.42 -3.89 26.39
CA ALA A 89 13.69 -5.04 25.88
C ALA A 89 12.17 -4.94 26.18
N ALA A 90 11.80 -4.46 27.37
CA ALA A 90 10.41 -4.24 27.74
C ALA A 90 9.77 -3.13 26.88
N LYS A 91 10.48 -2.03 26.63
CA LYS A 91 10.04 -0.95 25.72
C LYS A 91 9.88 -1.46 24.29
N ALA A 92 10.87 -2.17 23.77
CA ALA A 92 10.81 -2.74 22.42
C ALA A 92 9.63 -3.70 22.26
N ARG A 93 9.34 -4.52 23.27
CA ARG A 93 8.18 -5.41 23.29
C ARG A 93 6.86 -4.63 23.31
N ALA A 94 6.77 -3.58 24.12
CA ALA A 94 5.58 -2.73 24.19
C ALA A 94 5.33 -1.99 22.86
N GLU A 95 6.38 -1.45 22.23
CA GLU A 95 6.30 -0.83 20.91
C GLU A 95 5.89 -1.83 19.83
N ALA A 96 6.47 -3.03 19.82
CA ALA A 96 6.11 -4.08 18.88
C ALA A 96 4.63 -4.51 19.05
N ALA A 97 4.16 -4.69 20.29
CA ALA A 97 2.76 -5.00 20.58
C ALA A 97 1.82 -3.87 20.12
N GLY A 98 2.19 -2.61 20.35
CA GLY A 98 1.43 -1.45 19.87
C GLY A 98 1.35 -1.38 18.35
N LYS A 99 2.47 -1.64 17.66
CA LYS A 99 2.51 -1.72 16.18
C LYS A 99 1.65 -2.86 15.65
N LEU A 100 1.70 -4.04 16.28
CA LEU A 100 0.88 -5.19 15.90
C LEU A 100 -0.61 -4.86 16.01
N SER A 101 -1.04 -4.32 17.16
CA SER A 101 -2.44 -3.92 17.36
C SER A 101 -2.91 -2.86 16.36
N SER A 102 -2.05 -1.89 16.04
CA SER A 102 -2.34 -0.88 15.01
C SER A 102 -2.50 -1.49 13.62
N ILE A 103 -1.62 -2.44 13.25
CA ILE A 103 -1.71 -3.16 11.97
C ILE A 103 -2.98 -4.00 11.93
N GLU A 104 -3.28 -4.77 12.97
CA GLU A 104 -4.51 -5.58 13.05
C GLU A 104 -5.76 -4.72 12.92
N SER A 105 -5.82 -3.57 13.61
CA SER A 105 -6.92 -2.63 13.49
C SER A 105 -7.03 -2.04 12.08
N ARG A 106 -5.91 -1.70 11.44
CA ARG A 106 -5.90 -1.22 10.05
C ARG A 106 -6.37 -2.30 9.08
N THR A 107 -5.88 -3.53 9.23
CA THR A 107 -6.30 -4.66 8.38
C THR A 107 -7.78 -4.96 8.52
N ALA A 108 -8.32 -4.93 9.75
CA ALA A 108 -9.75 -5.10 9.99
C ALA A 108 -10.59 -3.98 9.33
N LYS A 109 -10.15 -2.72 9.45
CA LYS A 109 -10.80 -1.58 8.79
C LYS A 109 -10.76 -1.68 7.28
N LEU A 110 -9.61 -2.09 6.71
CA LEU A 110 -9.47 -2.29 5.26
C LEU A 110 -10.39 -3.41 4.77
N ALA A 111 -10.54 -4.51 5.52
CA ALA A 111 -11.46 -5.58 5.16
C ALA A 111 -12.92 -5.10 5.13
N ASP A 112 -13.34 -4.30 6.11
CA ASP A 112 -14.68 -3.68 6.14
C ASP A 112 -14.86 -2.68 4.99
N GLU A 113 -13.84 -1.86 4.71
CA GLU A 113 -13.88 -0.89 3.60
C GLU A 113 -13.99 -1.59 2.23
N ILE A 114 -13.24 -2.67 2.01
CA ILE A 114 -13.34 -3.49 0.79
C ILE A 114 -14.73 -4.11 0.67
N SER A 115 -15.27 -4.65 1.77
CA SER A 115 -16.62 -5.22 1.76
C SER A 115 -17.68 -4.17 1.41
N ARG A 116 -17.59 -2.97 1.98
CA ARG A 116 -18.47 -1.85 1.65
C ARG A 116 -18.29 -1.36 0.23
N MET A 117 -17.06 -1.32 -0.28
CA MET A 117 -16.76 -0.92 -1.66
C MET A 117 -17.39 -1.91 -2.65
N ASN A 118 -17.21 -3.22 -2.43
CA ASN A 118 -17.82 -4.25 -3.28
C ASN A 118 -19.36 -4.16 -3.25
N ALA A 119 -19.96 -4.01 -2.07
CA ALA A 119 -21.41 -3.86 -1.95
C ALA A 119 -21.94 -2.62 -2.68
N LYS A 120 -21.20 -1.49 -2.65
CA LYS A 120 -21.54 -0.30 -3.42
C LYS A 120 -21.39 -0.53 -4.93
N MET A 121 -20.30 -1.14 -5.35
CA MET A 121 -20.06 -1.47 -6.77
C MET A 121 -21.16 -2.37 -7.33
N ASP A 122 -21.58 -3.40 -6.60
CA ASP A 122 -22.66 -4.29 -7.04
C ASP A 122 -24.00 -3.55 -7.14
N ALA A 123 -24.31 -2.68 -6.18
CA ALA A 123 -25.52 -1.87 -6.20
C ALA A 123 -25.52 -0.86 -7.37
N GLU A 124 -24.40 -0.18 -7.59
CA GLU A 124 -24.21 0.78 -8.69
C GLU A 124 -24.27 0.08 -10.04
N ALA A 125 -23.58 -1.06 -10.21
CA ALA A 125 -23.62 -1.85 -11.43
C ALA A 125 -25.03 -2.36 -11.74
N GLY A 126 -25.77 -2.81 -10.72
CA GLY A 126 -27.16 -3.23 -10.89
C GLY A 126 -28.08 -2.07 -11.28
N ALA A 127 -27.89 -0.89 -10.69
CA ALA A 127 -28.66 0.31 -11.04
C ALA A 127 -28.35 0.80 -12.46
N GLU A 128 -27.08 0.85 -12.84
CA GLU A 128 -26.64 1.28 -14.16
C GLU A 128 -27.10 0.30 -15.25
N SER A 129 -27.04 -1.01 -14.97
CA SER A 129 -27.56 -2.03 -15.89
C SER A 129 -29.05 -1.84 -16.18
N ARG A 130 -29.86 -1.56 -15.14
CA ARG A 130 -31.30 -1.26 -15.30
C ARG A 130 -31.52 0.01 -16.12
N ARG A 131 -30.80 1.09 -15.78
CA ARG A 131 -30.87 2.37 -16.50
C ARG A 131 -30.51 2.20 -17.99
N LEU A 132 -29.46 1.42 -18.28
CA LEU A 132 -29.03 1.14 -19.64
C LEU A 132 -30.08 0.34 -20.41
N GLN A 133 -30.69 -0.67 -19.79
CA GLN A 133 -31.77 -1.44 -20.40
C GLN A 133 -33.00 -0.57 -20.72
N GLU A 134 -33.42 0.27 -19.77
CA GLU A 134 -34.53 1.21 -19.97
C GLU A 134 -34.25 2.19 -21.10
N THR A 135 -33.06 2.81 -21.10
CA THR A 135 -32.63 3.74 -22.15
C THR A 135 -32.56 3.05 -23.51
N ALA A 136 -31.99 1.84 -23.56
CA ALA A 136 -31.91 1.06 -24.79
C ALA A 136 -33.30 0.70 -25.31
N ALA A 137 -34.25 0.32 -24.45
CA ALA A 137 -35.63 0.02 -24.86
C ALA A 137 -36.33 1.25 -25.46
N VAL A 138 -36.15 2.42 -24.84
CA VAL A 138 -36.68 3.69 -25.35
C VAL A 138 -36.06 4.02 -26.72
N GLU A 139 -34.74 3.93 -26.86
CA GLU A 139 -34.07 4.22 -28.13
C GLU A 139 -34.45 3.23 -29.23
N ILE A 140 -34.56 1.93 -28.92
CA ILE A 140 -35.05 0.92 -29.88
C ILE A 140 -36.47 1.27 -30.35
N SER A 141 -37.36 1.65 -29.43
CA SER A 141 -38.74 2.04 -29.78
C SER A 141 -38.77 3.27 -30.68
N ARG A 142 -37.89 4.25 -30.41
CA ARG A 142 -37.75 5.48 -31.20
C ARG A 142 -37.22 5.19 -32.60
N ILE A 143 -36.17 4.36 -32.70
CA ILE A 143 -35.60 3.93 -33.99
C ILE A 143 -36.65 3.20 -34.81
N ARG A 144 -37.43 2.31 -34.19
CA ARG A 144 -38.49 1.59 -34.88
C ARG A 144 -39.57 2.53 -35.42
N ALA A 145 -40.06 3.45 -34.59
CA ALA A 145 -41.05 4.44 -35.02
C ALA A 145 -40.52 5.32 -36.16
N GLN A 146 -39.25 5.73 -36.09
CA GLN A 146 -38.61 6.50 -37.15
C GLN A 146 -38.46 5.70 -38.44
N ALA A 147 -38.09 4.42 -38.35
CA ALA A 147 -37.95 3.53 -39.51
C ALA A 147 -39.30 3.26 -40.18
N GLU A 148 -40.36 3.05 -39.38
CA GLU A 148 -41.74 2.90 -39.88
C GLU A 148 -42.19 4.18 -40.59
N PHE A 149 -42.02 5.34 -39.97
CA PHE A 149 -42.36 6.64 -40.59
C PHE A 149 -41.59 6.88 -41.90
N THR A 150 -40.27 6.68 -41.89
CA THR A 150 -39.45 6.84 -43.10
C THR A 150 -39.86 5.84 -44.19
N GLY A 151 -40.16 4.59 -43.82
CA GLY A 151 -40.64 3.58 -44.75
C GLY A 151 -41.96 3.97 -45.43
N GLU A 152 -42.91 4.51 -44.66
CA GLU A 152 -44.18 5.02 -45.20
C GLU A 152 -43.97 6.19 -46.17
N GLN A 153 -43.07 7.13 -45.84
CA GLN A 153 -42.74 8.25 -46.72
C GLN A 153 -42.12 7.78 -48.04
N GLU A 154 -41.19 6.83 -48.00
CA GLU A 154 -40.57 6.27 -49.21
C GLU A 154 -41.57 5.51 -50.07
N VAL A 155 -42.49 4.73 -49.47
CA VAL A 155 -43.57 4.06 -50.21
C VAL A 155 -44.49 5.09 -50.87
N LYS A 156 -44.84 6.16 -50.16
CA LYS A 156 -45.68 7.23 -50.72
C LYS A 156 -44.99 7.92 -51.90
N LYS A 157 -43.71 8.27 -51.74
CA LYS A 157 -42.89 8.89 -52.79
C LYS A 157 -42.75 7.98 -54.01
N ALA A 158 -42.51 6.68 -53.81
CA ALA A 158 -42.43 5.70 -54.90
C ALA A 158 -43.76 5.59 -55.66
N ARG A 159 -44.90 5.60 -54.95
CA ARG A 159 -46.23 5.60 -55.59
C ARG A 159 -46.48 6.86 -56.40
N GLU A 160 -46.08 8.03 -55.91
CA GLU A 160 -46.21 9.30 -56.62
C GLU A 160 -45.37 9.31 -57.91
N GLU A 161 -44.11 8.83 -57.85
CA GLU A 161 -43.27 8.73 -59.04
C GLU A 161 -43.85 7.74 -60.07
N LEU A 162 -44.27 6.54 -59.64
CA LEU A 162 -44.91 5.56 -60.53
C LEU A 162 -46.17 6.13 -61.19
N ARG A 163 -46.99 6.87 -60.45
CA ARG A 163 -48.19 7.50 -60.99
C ARG A 163 -47.85 8.57 -62.03
N ARG A 164 -46.78 9.34 -61.80
CA ARG A 164 -46.27 10.34 -62.74
C ARG A 164 -45.78 9.69 -64.02
N GLU A 165 -44.97 8.63 -63.91
CA GLU A 165 -44.48 7.88 -65.07
C GLU A 165 -45.61 7.22 -65.86
N ALA A 166 -46.56 6.59 -65.18
CA ALA A 166 -47.73 5.99 -65.83
C ALA A 166 -48.57 7.04 -66.58
N SER A 167 -48.76 8.23 -65.99
CA SER A 167 -49.48 9.33 -66.65
C SER A 167 -48.74 9.82 -67.90
N LEU A 168 -47.42 9.93 -67.85
CA LEU A 168 -46.59 10.30 -69.00
C LEU A 168 -46.59 9.23 -70.10
N LEU A 169 -46.61 7.95 -69.75
CA LEU A 169 -46.72 6.86 -70.72
C LEU A 169 -48.10 6.82 -71.37
N ALA A 170 -49.17 6.99 -70.59
CA ALA A 170 -50.54 7.05 -71.09
C ALA A 170 -50.74 8.23 -72.05
N ALA A 171 -50.24 9.43 -71.69
CA ALA A 171 -50.29 10.60 -72.57
C ALA A 171 -49.56 10.36 -73.90
N ARG A 172 -48.36 9.76 -73.86
CA ARG A 172 -47.60 9.40 -75.07
C ARG A 172 -48.31 8.36 -75.93
N ALA A 173 -48.90 7.34 -75.32
CA ALA A 173 -49.67 6.32 -76.04
C ALA A 173 -50.94 6.91 -76.68
N ALA A 174 -51.64 7.81 -75.98
CA ALA A 174 -52.79 8.53 -76.51
C ALA A 174 -52.40 9.45 -77.67
N GLU A 175 -51.30 10.20 -77.54
CA GLU A 175 -50.74 11.04 -78.61
C GLU A 175 -50.41 10.19 -79.85
N GLU A 176 -49.75 9.05 -79.68
CA GLU A 176 -49.41 8.16 -80.78
C GLU A 176 -50.66 7.56 -81.45
N LEU A 177 -51.67 7.18 -80.65
CA LEU A 177 -52.94 6.66 -81.17
C LEU A 177 -53.68 7.74 -81.97
N VAL A 178 -53.86 8.93 -81.41
CA VAL A 178 -54.50 10.08 -82.08
C VAL A 178 -53.79 10.39 -83.40
N ARG A 179 -52.46 10.41 -83.41
CA ARG A 179 -51.68 10.63 -84.64
C ARG A 179 -51.93 9.57 -85.72
N LYS A 180 -52.18 8.31 -85.32
CA LYS A 180 -52.43 7.19 -86.25
C LYS A 180 -53.88 7.14 -86.76
N THR A 181 -54.85 7.63 -85.98
CA THR A 181 -56.28 7.49 -86.28
C THR A 181 -56.93 8.77 -86.83
N LEU A 182 -56.26 9.92 -86.80
CA LEU A 182 -56.83 11.20 -87.24
C LEU A 182 -57.13 11.21 -88.75
N SER A 183 -58.37 11.53 -89.12
CA SER A 183 -58.78 11.72 -90.51
C SER A 183 -58.76 13.20 -90.94
N PRO A 184 -58.77 13.52 -92.25
CA PRO A 184 -58.85 14.91 -92.74
C PRO A 184 -60.10 15.65 -92.26
N ASP A 185 -61.26 14.97 -92.21
CA ASP A 185 -62.51 15.54 -91.70
C ASP A 185 -62.41 15.91 -90.20
N ASP A 186 -61.69 15.10 -89.41
CA ASP A 186 -61.45 15.40 -87.99
C ASP A 186 -60.59 16.64 -87.81
N GLN A 187 -59.57 16.86 -88.65
CA GLN A 187 -58.74 18.06 -88.60
C GLN A 187 -59.55 19.32 -88.90
N GLU A 188 -60.40 19.28 -89.93
CA GLU A 188 -61.26 20.41 -90.30
C GLU A 188 -62.28 20.75 -89.20
N ARG A 189 -62.88 19.74 -88.58
CA ARG A 189 -63.79 19.91 -87.44
C ARG A 189 -63.08 20.54 -86.24
N LEU A 190 -61.89 20.05 -85.88
CA LEU A 190 -61.10 20.57 -84.75
C LEU A 190 -60.66 22.03 -84.94
N VAL A 191 -60.39 22.45 -86.18
CA VAL A 191 -60.09 23.85 -86.51
C VAL A 191 -61.33 24.73 -86.33
N ARG A 192 -62.49 24.30 -86.85
CA ARG A 192 -63.77 25.03 -86.67
C ARG A 192 -64.12 25.22 -85.19
N GLU A 193 -64.06 24.15 -84.39
CA GLU A 193 -64.36 24.22 -82.95
C GLU A 193 -63.36 25.11 -82.17
N ASN A 194 -62.09 25.16 -82.57
CA ASN A 194 -61.12 26.08 -81.96
C ASN A 194 -61.41 27.54 -82.30
N LEU A 195 -61.79 27.83 -83.54
CA LEU A 195 -62.15 29.18 -83.96
C LEU A 195 -63.40 29.66 -83.21
N GLU A 196 -64.42 28.82 -83.07
CA GLU A 196 -65.62 29.14 -82.26
C GLU A 196 -65.30 29.40 -80.79
N LYS A 197 -64.43 28.59 -80.15
CA LYS A 197 -64.02 28.81 -78.75
C LYS A 197 -63.20 30.09 -78.55
N ILE A 198 -62.34 30.44 -79.50
CA ILE A 198 -61.58 31.69 -79.43
C ILE A 198 -62.52 32.89 -79.57
N GLU A 199 -63.54 32.79 -80.43
CA GLU A 199 -64.58 33.81 -80.59
C GLU A 199 -65.43 33.97 -79.32
N GLU A 200 -65.75 32.87 -78.62
CA GLU A 200 -66.45 32.88 -77.32
C GLU A 200 -65.63 33.50 -76.17
N ILE A 201 -64.30 33.35 -76.16
CA ILE A 201 -63.40 33.93 -75.13
C ILE A 201 -63.13 35.43 -75.39
N LEU A 202 -63.24 35.88 -76.65
CA LEU A 202 -63.00 37.27 -77.05
C LEU A 202 -64.26 38.15 -77.03
N GLN A 203 -65.42 37.58 -76.74
CA GLN A 203 -66.67 38.29 -76.43
C GLN A 203 -66.84 38.48 -74.92
#